data_AF-R5EL97-F1
#
_entry.id   AF-R5EL97-F1
#
_cell.length_a   1.000
_cell.length_b   1.000
_cell.length_c   1.000
_cell.angle_alpha   90.00
_cell.angle_beta   90.00
_cell.angle_gamma   90.00
#
_symmetry.space_group_name_H-M   'P 1'
#
loop_
_entity.id
_entity.type
_entity.pdbx_description
1 polymer ?
#
loop_
_entity_poly.entity_id
_entity_poly.type
_entity_poly.pdbx_seq_one_letter_code
_entity_poly.pdbx_strand_id
1 'polypeptide(L)'
;MRKFSRPIDLRSRREMTDYLRNHFRYSTMNSWNHATSYACNLKIYGLGLDPEIESKLYDMLDTREFLLMRQEALYLFNAVHNFRWQAGFNGRSGGYLILYQGDLKPSGYLSYCTCCGQRNCRSVADTGNVCGVCGKAARVDFRVPPKQPVTFPGRGTDMDDDYEEWSLSELRDRVKLVQELDSLADDLVSQAVHMAKAFDVVEEAYYVPQTRHVLVAK
;
A
#
# COMPACT_ATOMS: atom_id res chain seq x y z
N MET A 1 -20.50 -0.16 13.00
CA MET A 1 -19.19 -0.07 12.33
C MET A 1 -18.09 -0.39 13.32
N ARG A 2 -17.27 -1.39 13.02
CA ARG A 2 -16.11 -1.81 13.82
C ARG A 2 -15.07 -0.70 13.82
N LYS A 3 -14.47 -0.44 14.99
CA LYS A 3 -13.36 0.49 15.17
C LYS A 3 -12.09 -0.28 15.49
N PHE A 4 -10.98 0.12 14.88
CA PHE A 4 -9.66 -0.47 15.10
C PHE A 4 -8.85 0.38 16.08
N SER A 5 -8.81 1.70 15.87
CA SER A 5 -7.99 2.60 16.68
C SER A 5 -8.57 2.76 18.08
N ARG A 6 -7.71 2.61 19.08
CA ARG A 6 -8.04 2.81 20.50
C ARG A 6 -6.90 3.53 21.23
N PRO A 7 -7.22 4.41 22.20
CA PRO A 7 -6.20 5.02 23.04
C PRO A 7 -5.55 3.97 23.95
N ILE A 8 -4.24 4.12 24.19
CA ILE A 8 -3.41 3.26 25.05
C ILE A 8 -2.60 4.17 25.97
N ASP A 9 -2.49 3.86 27.27
CA ASP A 9 -1.63 4.64 28.16
C ASP A 9 -0.15 4.34 27.91
N LEU A 10 0.53 5.28 27.24
CA LEU A 10 1.95 5.21 26.90
C LEU A 10 2.90 5.35 28.11
N ARG A 11 2.37 5.51 29.32
CA ARG A 11 3.12 5.50 30.59
C ARG A 11 3.13 4.12 31.22
N SER A 12 2.16 3.27 30.90
CA SER A 12 2.02 1.93 31.44
C SER A 12 2.68 0.90 30.52
N ARG A 13 3.80 0.32 30.96
CA ARG A 13 4.44 -0.80 30.25
C ARG A 13 3.44 -1.91 29.96
N ARG A 14 2.70 -2.32 31.00
CA ARG A 14 1.71 -3.40 30.91
C ARG A 14 0.67 -3.14 29.81
N GLU A 15 0.11 -1.93 29.73
CA GLU A 15 -0.88 -1.63 28.69
C GLU A 15 -0.27 -1.65 27.28
N MET A 16 0.95 -1.12 27.12
CA MET A 16 1.66 -1.14 25.85
C MET A 16 1.99 -2.58 25.41
N THR A 17 2.53 -3.40 26.30
CA THR A 17 2.87 -4.80 26.00
C THR A 17 1.62 -5.64 25.74
N ASP A 18 0.56 -5.46 26.53
CA ASP A 18 -0.73 -6.13 26.32
C ASP A 18 -1.36 -5.73 24.98
N TYR A 19 -1.28 -4.46 24.60
CA TYR A 19 -1.78 -3.98 23.30
C TYR A 19 -1.04 -4.65 22.14
N LEU A 20 0.30 -4.64 22.16
CA LEU A 20 1.12 -5.21 21.09
C LEU A 20 0.98 -6.73 21.01
N ARG A 21 1.04 -7.43 22.14
CA ARG A 21 0.99 -8.89 22.20
C ARG A 21 -0.34 -9.44 21.70
N ASN A 22 -1.45 -8.78 22.05
CA ASN A 22 -2.80 -9.25 21.72
C ASN A 22 -3.38 -8.60 20.47
N HIS A 23 -2.61 -7.77 19.75
CA HIS A 23 -3.05 -7.18 18.51
C HIS A 23 -3.34 -8.26 17.45
N PHE A 24 -4.35 -8.07 16.61
CA PHE A 24 -4.61 -9.00 15.51
C PHE A 24 -3.41 -9.05 14.54
N ARG A 25 -3.12 -10.24 14.02
CA ARG A 25 -1.94 -10.50 13.18
C ARG A 25 -2.30 -11.32 11.95
N TYR A 26 -1.58 -11.10 10.86
CA TYR A 26 -1.77 -11.86 9.62
C TYR A 26 -0.44 -12.15 8.92
N SER A 27 -0.39 -13.26 8.19
CA SER A 27 0.79 -13.70 7.45
C SER A 27 1.25 -12.64 6.45
N THR A 28 2.53 -12.30 6.46
CA THR A 28 3.09 -11.28 5.56
C THR A 28 3.29 -11.81 4.13
N MET A 29 3.28 -13.12 3.92
CA MET A 29 3.29 -13.72 2.58
C MET A 29 2.22 -14.81 2.46
N ASN A 30 2.43 -15.95 3.12
CA ASN A 30 1.50 -17.09 3.14
C ASN A 30 1.54 -17.77 4.51
N SER A 31 0.52 -18.56 4.87
CA SER A 31 0.47 -19.23 6.19
C SER A 31 1.67 -20.13 6.50
N TRP A 32 2.28 -20.75 5.48
CA TRP A 32 3.44 -21.64 5.64
C TRP A 32 4.77 -20.93 5.90
N ASN A 33 4.83 -19.60 5.84
CA ASN A 33 6.07 -18.85 6.07
C ASN A 33 6.34 -18.57 7.56
N HIS A 34 5.39 -18.86 8.46
CA HIS A 34 5.39 -18.54 9.90
C HIS A 34 5.65 -17.06 10.26
N ALA A 35 5.76 -16.18 9.26
CA ALA A 35 6.06 -14.77 9.43
C ALA A 35 4.75 -13.98 9.36
N THR A 36 4.35 -13.41 10.50
CA THR A 36 3.17 -12.54 10.59
C THR A 36 3.55 -11.15 11.11
N SER A 37 2.67 -10.19 10.88
CA SER A 37 2.80 -8.82 11.37
C SER A 37 1.46 -8.31 11.89
N TYR A 38 1.48 -7.16 12.55
CA TYR A 38 0.28 -6.42 12.95
C TYR A 38 -0.63 -6.19 11.75
N ALA A 39 -1.93 -6.43 11.94
CA ALA A 39 -2.91 -6.33 10.88
C ALA A 39 -4.29 -5.89 11.39
N CYS A 40 -5.10 -5.36 10.48
CA CYS A 40 -6.52 -5.05 10.68
C CYS A 40 -7.34 -5.92 9.72
N ASN A 41 -8.36 -6.61 10.24
CA ASN A 41 -9.27 -7.41 9.42
C ASN A 41 -10.37 -6.51 8.83
N LEU A 42 -10.16 -6.09 7.58
CA LEU A 42 -11.05 -5.22 6.80
C LEU A 42 -12.01 -6.01 5.89
N LYS A 43 -12.27 -7.29 6.20
CA LYS A 43 -13.31 -8.05 5.51
C LYS A 43 -14.67 -7.35 5.68
N ILE A 44 -15.26 -6.96 4.55
CA ILE A 44 -16.48 -6.13 4.47
C ILE A 44 -17.60 -6.67 5.38
N TYR A 45 -17.93 -7.96 5.30
CA TYR A 45 -18.93 -8.63 6.15
C TYR A 45 -18.62 -8.59 7.67
N GLY A 46 -17.37 -8.32 8.05
CA GLY A 46 -16.89 -8.25 9.43
C GLY A 46 -16.79 -6.82 9.98
N LEU A 47 -17.16 -5.81 9.19
CA LEU A 47 -17.07 -4.40 9.58
C LEU A 47 -18.32 -3.89 10.32
N GLY A 48 -19.39 -4.68 10.39
CA GLY A 48 -20.65 -4.27 11.03
C GLY A 48 -21.22 -3.00 10.40
N LEU A 49 -21.28 -3.00 9.07
CA LEU A 49 -21.89 -1.94 8.25
C LEU A 49 -23.37 -2.27 8.03
N ASP A 50 -24.12 -1.27 7.56
CA ASP A 50 -25.48 -1.50 7.07
C ASP A 50 -25.44 -2.43 5.83
N PRO A 51 -26.36 -3.39 5.68
CA PRO A 51 -26.36 -4.34 4.56
C PRO A 51 -26.37 -3.69 3.17
N GLU A 52 -27.04 -2.55 3.00
CA GLU A 52 -27.08 -1.82 1.72
C GLU A 52 -25.69 -1.25 1.40
N ILE A 53 -25.04 -0.65 2.40
CA ILE A 53 -23.66 -0.17 2.28
C ILE A 53 -22.71 -1.32 2.01
N GLU A 54 -22.90 -2.46 2.68
CA GLU A 54 -22.10 -3.66 2.47
C GLU A 54 -22.17 -4.13 1.02
N SER A 55 -23.37 -4.25 0.48
CA SER A 55 -23.60 -4.64 -0.93
C SER A 55 -22.93 -3.67 -1.89
N LYS A 56 -23.16 -2.36 -1.73
CA LYS A 56 -22.55 -1.33 -2.59
C LYS A 56 -21.02 -1.36 -2.54
N LEU A 57 -20.43 -1.64 -1.39
CA LEU A 57 -18.98 -1.76 -1.28
C LEU A 57 -18.42 -2.92 -2.11
N TYR A 58 -19.12 -4.06 -2.18
CA TYR A 58 -18.68 -5.17 -3.05
C TYR A 58 -18.69 -4.75 -4.52
N ASP A 59 -19.69 -4.00 -4.96
CA ASP A 59 -19.77 -3.50 -6.35
C ASP A 59 -18.66 -2.49 -6.66
N MET A 60 -18.22 -1.71 -5.65
CA MET A 60 -17.20 -0.68 -5.81
C MET A 60 -15.75 -1.22 -5.86
N LEU A 61 -15.49 -2.44 -5.39
CA LEU A 61 -14.12 -2.94 -5.16
C LEU A 61 -13.20 -2.85 -6.39
N ASP A 62 -13.76 -3.04 -7.57
CA ASP A 62 -13.03 -3.07 -8.85
C ASP A 62 -13.12 -1.74 -9.63
N THR A 63 -13.80 -0.73 -9.07
CA THR A 63 -13.88 0.61 -9.70
C THR A 63 -12.54 1.33 -9.56
N ARG A 64 -12.20 2.12 -10.59
CA ARG A 64 -10.92 2.85 -10.63
C ARG A 64 -10.80 3.81 -9.44
N GLU A 65 -11.88 4.50 -9.12
CA GLU A 65 -11.96 5.53 -8.08
C GLU A 65 -11.70 4.92 -6.70
N PHE A 66 -12.30 3.75 -6.41
CA PHE A 66 -12.08 3.03 -5.15
C PHE A 66 -10.64 2.53 -5.02
N LEU A 67 -10.09 1.98 -6.12
CA LEU A 67 -8.69 1.54 -6.17
C LEU A 67 -7.71 2.70 -5.97
N LEU A 68 -8.00 3.88 -6.54
CA LEU A 68 -7.19 5.10 -6.39
C LEU A 68 -7.23 5.63 -4.95
N MET A 69 -8.43 5.77 -4.36
CA MET A 69 -8.58 6.20 -2.96
C MET A 69 -7.76 5.32 -2.02
N ARG A 70 -7.87 4.00 -2.18
CA ARG A 70 -7.10 3.04 -1.40
C ARG A 70 -5.60 3.21 -1.63
N GLN A 71 -5.16 3.32 -2.88
CA GLN A 71 -3.74 3.44 -3.22
C GLN A 71 -3.12 4.73 -2.67
N GLU A 72 -3.85 5.84 -2.69
CA GLU A 72 -3.42 7.11 -2.13
C GLU A 72 -3.26 7.05 -0.61
N ALA A 73 -4.27 6.52 0.09
CA ALA A 73 -4.22 6.36 1.55
C ALA A 73 -3.02 5.51 2.00
N LEU A 74 -2.78 4.37 1.33
CA LEU A 74 -1.60 3.54 1.60
C LEU A 74 -0.29 4.28 1.30
N TYR A 75 -0.23 5.01 0.18
CA TYR A 75 0.98 5.75 -0.20
C TYR A 75 1.32 6.83 0.82
N LEU A 76 0.34 7.58 1.31
CA LEU A 76 0.54 8.63 2.32
C LEU A 76 1.08 8.06 3.63
N PHE A 77 0.51 6.96 4.13
CA PHE A 77 1.03 6.25 5.29
C PHE A 77 2.49 5.82 5.05
N ASN A 78 2.76 5.15 3.93
CA ASN A 78 4.09 4.65 3.60
C ASN A 78 5.11 5.80 3.50
N ALA A 79 4.74 6.92 2.92
CA ALA A 79 5.59 8.09 2.74
C ALA A 79 5.95 8.75 4.08
N VAL A 80 4.99 8.92 4.99
CA VAL A 80 5.23 9.46 6.36
C VAL A 80 6.21 8.59 7.14
N HIS A 81 6.21 7.28 6.89
CA HIS A 81 7.15 6.32 7.48
C HIS A 81 8.42 6.08 6.67
N ASN A 82 8.73 6.94 5.68
CA ASN A 82 9.90 6.83 4.80
C ASN A 82 10.03 5.45 4.12
N PHE A 83 8.90 4.78 3.90
CA PHE A 83 8.78 3.43 3.36
C PHE A 83 9.52 2.34 4.16
N ARG A 84 10.02 2.65 5.37
CA ARG A 84 10.56 1.63 6.29
C ARG A 84 9.46 0.78 6.89
N TRP A 85 8.34 1.43 7.17
CA TRP A 85 7.07 0.80 7.48
C TRP A 85 6.08 1.12 6.38
N GLN A 86 5.37 0.10 5.92
CA GLN A 86 4.43 0.23 4.82
C GLN A 86 3.16 -0.54 5.11
N ALA A 87 2.00 0.05 4.86
CA ALA A 87 0.73 -0.66 4.90
C ALA A 87 0.45 -1.29 3.53
N GLY A 88 -0.10 -2.51 3.53
CA GLY A 88 -0.48 -3.21 2.32
C GLY A 88 -1.58 -4.24 2.56
N PHE A 89 -2.32 -4.60 1.51
CA PHE A 89 -3.38 -5.58 1.60
C PHE A 89 -2.88 -6.99 1.27
N ASN A 90 -3.33 -7.99 2.04
CA ASN A 90 -3.08 -9.41 1.75
C ASN A 90 -4.34 -10.26 2.01
N GLY A 91 -4.21 -11.56 1.73
CA GLY A 91 -5.24 -12.58 1.87
C GLY A 91 -6.17 -12.66 0.66
N ARG A 92 -7.00 -13.71 0.64
CA ARG A 92 -8.01 -13.89 -0.42
C ARG A 92 -8.90 -12.66 -0.49
N SER A 93 -9.06 -12.06 -1.66
CA SER A 93 -9.82 -10.81 -1.88
C SER A 93 -9.25 -9.57 -1.17
N GLY A 94 -7.99 -9.59 -0.71
CA GLY A 94 -7.32 -8.42 -0.14
C GLY A 94 -8.02 -7.83 1.08
N GLY A 95 -8.51 -8.67 2.00
CA GLY A 95 -9.32 -8.23 3.14
C GLY A 95 -8.55 -7.91 4.43
N TYR A 96 -7.22 -8.02 4.42
CA TYR A 96 -6.40 -7.74 5.60
C TYR A 96 -5.40 -6.62 5.29
N LEU A 97 -5.47 -5.53 6.05
CA LEU A 97 -4.46 -4.47 6.02
C LEU A 97 -3.32 -4.89 6.95
N ILE A 98 -2.10 -4.92 6.45
CA ILE A 98 -0.93 -5.46 7.15
C ILE A 98 0.18 -4.43 7.18
N LEU A 99 0.88 -4.35 8.31
CA LEU A 99 2.10 -3.57 8.45
C LEU A 99 3.31 -4.38 7.96
N TYR A 100 3.95 -3.91 6.89
CA TYR A 100 5.15 -4.48 6.31
C TYR A 100 6.40 -3.70 6.71
N GLN A 101 7.48 -4.44 6.91
CA GLN A 101 8.82 -3.87 6.84
C GLN A 101 9.19 -3.62 5.37
N GLY A 102 9.91 -2.53 5.13
CA GLY A 102 10.35 -2.16 3.80
C GLY A 102 11.56 -1.24 3.80
N ASP A 103 11.88 -0.70 2.62
CA ASP A 103 12.95 0.26 2.44
C ASP A 103 12.77 1.05 1.13
N LEU A 104 13.60 2.06 0.92
CA LEU A 104 13.80 2.74 -0.35
C LEU A 104 15.10 2.29 -1.00
N LYS A 105 14.99 1.50 -2.07
CA LYS A 105 16.16 1.06 -2.85
C LYS A 105 16.37 1.93 -4.09
N PRO A 106 17.60 2.10 -4.59
CA PRO A 106 17.83 2.70 -5.89
C PRO A 106 16.97 1.99 -6.94
N SER A 107 16.26 2.75 -7.77
CA SER A 107 15.40 2.18 -8.82
C SER A 107 16.18 1.56 -9.97
N GLY A 108 17.49 1.85 -10.06
CA GLY A 108 18.33 1.50 -11.20
C GLY A 108 18.19 2.42 -12.40
N TYR A 109 17.21 3.35 -12.40
CA TYR A 109 17.09 4.35 -13.44
C TYR A 109 18.16 5.44 -13.29
N LEU A 110 18.90 5.69 -14.37
CA LEU A 110 19.99 6.65 -14.43
C LEU A 110 19.65 7.87 -15.29
N SER A 111 18.73 7.72 -16.25
CA SER A 111 18.31 8.81 -17.13
C SER A 111 16.81 8.79 -17.42
N TYR A 112 16.28 9.92 -17.91
CA TYR A 112 14.90 10.03 -18.36
C TYR A 112 14.77 10.98 -19.55
N CYS A 113 13.71 10.81 -20.34
CA CYS A 113 13.37 11.70 -21.44
C CYS A 113 12.58 12.90 -20.94
N THR A 114 13.06 14.12 -21.21
CA THR A 114 12.35 15.36 -20.86
C THR A 114 11.13 15.61 -21.74
N CYS A 115 10.99 14.93 -22.88
CA CYS A 115 9.83 15.06 -23.77
C CYS A 115 8.67 14.13 -23.42
N CYS A 116 8.93 12.88 -23.04
CA CYS A 116 7.88 11.88 -22.82
C CYS A 116 7.92 11.20 -21.44
N GLY A 117 8.89 11.54 -20.59
CA GLY A 117 9.02 10.97 -19.24
C GLY A 117 9.60 9.56 -19.18
N GLN A 118 9.88 8.91 -20.32
CA GLN A 118 10.44 7.55 -20.34
C GLN A 118 11.75 7.48 -19.54
N ARG A 119 11.80 6.60 -18.55
CA ARG A 119 12.99 6.32 -17.73
C ARG A 119 13.86 5.23 -18.36
N ASN A 120 15.17 5.26 -18.09
CA ASN A 120 16.13 4.31 -18.61
C ASN A 120 17.23 3.98 -17.58
N CYS A 121 17.69 2.73 -17.55
CA CYS A 121 18.70 2.24 -16.61
C CYS A 121 20.16 2.50 -17.04
N ARG A 122 20.38 3.21 -18.16
CA ARG A 122 21.71 3.61 -18.64
C ARG A 122 21.87 5.12 -18.64
N SER A 123 23.11 5.59 -18.46
CA SER A 123 23.43 7.02 -18.61
C SER A 123 23.41 7.42 -20.09
N VAL A 124 23.17 8.71 -20.32
CA VAL A 124 23.34 9.37 -21.61
C VAL A 124 24.80 9.30 -22.10
N ALA A 125 25.77 9.28 -21.20
CA ALA A 125 27.18 9.11 -21.57
C ALA A 125 27.46 7.76 -22.26
N ASP A 126 26.75 6.70 -21.85
CA ASP A 126 26.98 5.35 -22.37
C ASP A 126 26.25 5.10 -23.69
N THR A 127 25.09 5.73 -23.89
CA THR A 127 24.13 5.34 -24.94
C THR A 127 23.54 6.51 -25.72
N GLY A 128 24.06 7.73 -25.54
CA GLY A 128 23.59 8.95 -26.21
C GLY A 128 22.30 9.52 -25.61
N ASN A 129 21.80 10.63 -26.16
CA ASN A 129 20.63 11.34 -25.61
C ASN A 129 19.31 11.05 -26.35
N VAL A 130 19.31 10.12 -27.32
CA VAL A 130 18.11 9.78 -28.09
C VAL A 130 17.20 8.86 -27.26
N CYS A 131 15.93 9.23 -27.17
CA CYS A 131 14.92 8.42 -26.51
C CYS A 131 14.45 7.29 -27.41
N GLY A 132 14.52 6.05 -26.94
CA GLY A 132 14.03 4.87 -27.69
C GLY A 132 12.51 4.78 -27.85
N VAL A 133 11.73 5.62 -27.16
CA VAL A 133 10.26 5.63 -27.26
C VAL A 133 9.77 6.71 -28.23
N CYS A 134 10.22 7.96 -28.06
CA CYS A 134 9.75 9.07 -28.90
C CYS A 134 10.74 9.49 -30.00
N GLY A 135 11.94 8.90 -30.05
CA GLY A 135 12.97 9.19 -31.05
C GLY A 135 13.69 10.53 -30.88
N LYS A 136 13.27 11.39 -29.94
CA LYS A 136 13.87 12.72 -29.74
C LYS A 136 15.17 12.64 -28.94
N ALA A 137 16.13 13.49 -29.29
CA ALA A 137 17.39 13.72 -28.56
C ALA A 137 17.15 14.53 -27.27
N ALA A 138 16.33 13.98 -26.36
CA ALA A 138 15.80 14.67 -25.19
C ALA A 138 16.05 13.89 -23.88
N ARG A 139 16.92 12.88 -23.88
CA ARG A 139 17.27 12.13 -22.68
C ARG A 139 18.37 12.84 -21.90
N VAL A 140 18.18 12.93 -20.58
CA VAL A 140 19.12 13.53 -19.62
C VAL A 140 19.30 12.61 -18.43
N ASP A 141 20.47 12.65 -17.80
CA ASP A 141 20.74 11.89 -16.57
C ASP A 141 20.01 12.51 -15.37
N PHE A 142 19.60 11.68 -14.43
CA PHE A 142 19.10 12.13 -13.14
C PHE A 142 20.23 12.75 -12.33
N ARG A 143 20.00 13.95 -11.78
CA ARG A 143 20.94 14.57 -10.81
C ARG A 143 21.06 13.73 -9.55
N VAL A 144 19.93 13.21 -9.07
CA VAL A 144 19.84 12.26 -7.97
C VAL A 144 18.99 11.10 -8.48
N PRO A 145 19.56 9.89 -8.64
CA PRO A 145 18.81 8.73 -9.11
C PRO A 145 17.57 8.47 -8.24
N PRO A 146 16.40 8.24 -8.84
CA PRO A 146 15.19 7.99 -8.07
C PRO A 146 15.30 6.68 -7.31
N LYS A 147 14.72 6.68 -6.10
CA LYS A 147 14.53 5.46 -5.31
C LYS A 147 13.14 4.89 -5.57
N GLN A 148 12.98 3.60 -5.30
CA GLN A 148 11.71 2.90 -5.35
C GLN A 148 11.45 2.21 -4.00
N PRO A 149 10.20 2.25 -3.51
CA PRO A 149 9.79 1.46 -2.35
C PRO A 149 9.94 -0.03 -2.63
N VAL A 150 10.41 -0.75 -1.62
CA VAL A 150 10.37 -2.21 -1.59
C VAL A 150 9.77 -2.64 -0.26
N THR A 151 8.91 -3.64 -0.29
CA THR A 151 8.42 -4.34 0.91
C THR A 151 9.18 -5.65 1.05
N PHE A 152 9.25 -6.18 2.28
CA PHE A 152 9.83 -7.48 2.57
C PHE A 152 8.77 -8.48 3.07
N PRO A 153 7.86 -8.96 2.20
CA PRO A 153 6.99 -10.09 2.53
C PRO A 153 7.81 -11.29 3.01
N GLY A 154 7.28 -12.06 3.95
CA GLY A 154 8.03 -13.17 4.56
C GLY A 154 8.92 -12.77 5.73
N ARG A 155 9.04 -11.48 6.03
CA ARG A 155 9.64 -11.01 7.28
C ARG A 155 8.55 -10.75 8.32
N GLY A 156 8.60 -11.50 9.42
CA GLY A 156 7.71 -11.27 10.57
C GLY A 156 8.14 -10.01 11.33
N THR A 157 7.21 -9.44 12.11
CA THR A 157 7.48 -8.23 12.90
C THR A 157 7.08 -8.47 14.34
N ASP A 158 8.02 -8.64 15.25
CA ASP A 158 7.76 -8.72 16.69
C ASP A 158 6.82 -9.88 17.11
N MET A 159 6.88 -11.01 16.39
CA MET A 159 6.02 -12.18 16.66
C MET A 159 6.40 -12.93 17.93
N ASP A 160 7.70 -13.08 18.13
CA ASP A 160 8.31 -13.89 19.19
C ASP A 160 9.12 -13.00 20.16
N ASP A 161 8.90 -11.67 20.09
CA ASP A 161 9.68 -10.71 20.85
C ASP A 161 9.23 -10.69 22.32
N ASP A 162 10.20 -10.72 23.21
CA ASP A 162 9.96 -10.45 24.63
C ASP A 162 9.95 -8.95 24.88
N TYR A 163 8.74 -8.38 24.90
CA TYR A 163 8.54 -6.95 25.18
C TYR A 163 9.02 -6.49 26.57
N GLU A 164 9.32 -7.41 27.50
CA GLU A 164 9.93 -7.03 28.78
C GLU A 164 11.38 -6.56 28.61
N GLU A 165 12.08 -7.04 27.59
CA GLU A 165 13.45 -6.60 27.27
C GLU A 165 13.51 -5.23 26.59
N TRP A 166 12.38 -4.77 26.04
CA TRP A 166 12.30 -3.49 25.34
C TRP A 166 12.34 -2.31 26.31
N SER A 167 13.02 -1.24 25.91
CA SER A 167 12.92 0.05 26.60
C SER A 167 11.50 0.62 26.48
N LEU A 168 11.12 1.50 27.41
CA LEU A 168 9.83 2.22 27.31
C LEU A 168 9.74 3.06 26.03
N SER A 169 10.87 3.52 25.47
CA SER A 169 10.87 4.28 24.22
C SER A 169 10.49 3.40 23.04
N GLU A 170 11.11 2.22 22.92
CA GLU A 170 10.82 1.28 21.83
C GLU A 170 9.37 0.80 21.87
N LEU A 171 8.83 0.54 23.07
CA LEU A 171 7.42 0.21 23.23
C LEU A 171 6.51 1.35 22.77
N ARG A 172 6.80 2.59 23.14
CA ARG A 172 6.00 3.76 22.72
C ARG A 172 6.03 3.94 21.22
N ASP A 173 7.20 3.84 20.60
CA ASP A 173 7.35 4.00 19.15
C ASP A 173 6.58 2.91 18.40
N ARG A 174 6.62 1.67 18.90
CA ARG A 174 5.89 0.56 18.31
C ARG A 174 4.39 0.66 18.50
N VAL A 175 3.93 1.00 19.70
CA VAL A 175 2.49 1.23 19.97
C VAL A 175 1.96 2.33 19.07
N LYS A 176 2.69 3.45 18.95
CA LYS A 176 2.30 4.56 18.09
C LYS A 176 2.17 4.12 16.62
N LEU A 177 3.15 3.38 16.11
CA LEU A 177 3.11 2.87 14.73
C LEU A 177 1.92 1.95 14.47
N VAL A 178 1.59 1.06 15.41
CA VAL A 178 0.44 0.15 15.28
C VAL A 178 -0.88 0.92 15.43
N GLN A 179 -0.95 1.93 16.30
CA GLN A 179 -2.11 2.83 16.39
C GLN A 179 -2.32 3.65 15.10
N GLU A 180 -1.24 4.07 14.43
CA GLU A 180 -1.32 4.76 13.13
C GLU A 180 -1.82 3.82 12.02
N LEU A 181 -1.46 2.53 12.05
CA LEU A 181 -2.06 1.50 11.18
C LEU A 181 -3.55 1.32 11.45
N ASP A 182 -3.95 1.24 12.73
CA ASP A 182 -5.35 1.13 13.13
C ASP A 182 -6.16 2.36 12.71
N SER A 183 -5.60 3.56 12.83
CA SER A 183 -6.22 4.80 12.36
C SER A 183 -6.38 4.80 10.84
N LEU A 184 -5.37 4.34 10.09
CA LEU A 184 -5.48 4.16 8.64
C LEU A 184 -6.62 3.19 8.27
N ALA A 185 -6.80 2.10 9.04
CA ALA A 185 -7.90 1.17 8.84
C ALA A 185 -9.27 1.84 9.07
N ASP A 186 -9.42 2.61 10.14
CA ASP A 186 -10.64 3.37 10.43
C ASP A 186 -10.93 4.42 9.33
N ASP A 187 -9.90 5.11 8.82
CA ASP A 187 -10.02 6.11 7.75
C ASP A 187 -10.43 5.47 6.41
N LEU A 188 -9.82 4.33 6.05
CA LEU A 188 -10.17 3.57 4.85
C LEU A 188 -11.64 3.12 4.89
N VAL A 189 -12.11 2.60 6.04
CA VAL A 189 -13.51 2.20 6.20
C VAL A 189 -14.43 3.41 6.10
N SER A 190 -14.07 4.53 6.74
CA SER A 190 -14.87 5.76 6.71
C SER A 190 -14.99 6.33 5.29
N GLN A 191 -13.89 6.37 4.53
CA GLN A 191 -13.88 6.80 3.13
C GLN A 191 -14.69 5.85 2.24
N ALA A 192 -14.55 4.55 2.41
CA ALA A 192 -15.33 3.55 1.68
C ALA A 192 -16.84 3.73 1.94
N VAL A 193 -17.24 3.90 3.21
CA VAL A 193 -18.64 4.16 3.58
C VAL A 193 -19.14 5.48 2.99
N HIS A 194 -18.31 6.52 2.98
CA HIS A 194 -18.66 7.79 2.34
C HIS A 194 -18.91 7.60 0.84
N MET A 195 -18.01 6.90 0.14
CA MET A 195 -18.17 6.62 -1.29
C MET A 195 -19.45 5.83 -1.57
N ALA A 196 -19.73 4.78 -0.80
CA ALA A 196 -20.95 3.98 -0.93
C ALA A 196 -22.26 4.78 -0.73
N LYS A 197 -22.21 5.85 0.07
CA LYS A 197 -23.35 6.75 0.29
C LYS A 197 -23.48 7.84 -0.76
N ALA A 198 -22.37 8.27 -1.35
CA ALA A 198 -22.31 9.42 -2.24
C ALA A 198 -22.38 9.05 -3.72
N PHE A 199 -22.03 7.81 -4.08
CA PHE A 199 -21.91 7.36 -5.47
C PHE A 199 -22.61 6.02 -5.68
N ASP A 200 -23.03 5.78 -6.91
CA ASP A 200 -23.54 4.50 -7.39
C ASP A 200 -22.59 3.93 -8.44
N VAL A 201 -22.49 2.60 -8.51
CA VAL A 201 -21.72 1.90 -9.53
C VAL A 201 -22.61 1.73 -10.76
N VAL A 202 -22.15 2.21 -11.90
CA VAL A 202 -22.84 2.08 -13.19
C VAL A 202 -21.93 1.41 -14.21
N GLU A 203 -22.52 0.61 -15.09
CA GLU A 203 -21.80 0.03 -16.21
C GLU A 203 -21.68 1.06 -17.35
N GLU A 204 -20.46 1.25 -17.86
CA GLU A 204 -20.20 2.09 -19.03
C GLU A 204 -19.55 1.27 -20.14
N ALA A 205 -20.14 1.32 -21.34
CA ALA A 205 -19.53 0.74 -22.53
C ALA A 205 -18.58 1.76 -23.16
N TYR A 206 -17.29 1.41 -23.25
CA TYR A 206 -16.28 2.24 -23.92
C TYR A 206 -15.58 1.46 -25.05
N TYR A 207 -15.26 2.15 -26.14
CA TYR A 207 -14.57 1.56 -27.31
C TYR A 207 -13.11 1.98 -27.35
N VAL A 208 -12.21 1.00 -27.45
CA VAL A 208 -10.76 1.25 -27.60
C VAL A 208 -10.39 1.11 -29.08
N PRO A 209 -9.77 2.12 -29.71
CA PRO A 209 -9.29 1.99 -31.08
C PRO A 209 -8.20 0.92 -31.16
N GLN A 210 -8.40 -0.08 -32.03
CA GLN A 210 -7.44 -1.14 -32.28
C GLN A 210 -6.93 -1.10 -33.72
N THR A 211 -5.66 -1.41 -33.91
CA THR A 211 -5.05 -1.60 -35.23
C THR A 211 -4.87 -3.09 -35.50
N ARG A 212 -5.01 -3.50 -36.76
CA ARG A 212 -4.75 -4.88 -37.19
C ARG A 212 -3.99 -4.88 -38.51
N HIS A 213 -3.13 -5.87 -38.70
CA HIS A 213 -2.53 -6.12 -39.99
C HIS A 213 -3.58 -6.73 -40.93
N VAL A 214 -3.68 -6.19 -42.15
CA VAL A 214 -4.55 -6.73 -43.20
C VAL A 214 -3.74 -6.89 -44.48
N LEU A 215 -4.02 -7.97 -45.22
CA LEU A 215 -3.53 -8.14 -46.57
C LEU A 215 -4.37 -7.26 -47.50
N VAL A 216 -3.70 -6.44 -48.31
CA VAL A 216 -4.32 -5.62 -49.35
C VAL A 216 -3.66 -5.96 -50.68
N ALA A 217 -4.47 -6.06 -51.73
CA ALA A 217 -3.96 -6.25 -53.09
C ALA A 217 -3.10 -5.04 -53.50
N LYS A 218 -2.04 -5.31 -54.26
CA LYS A 218 -1.16 -4.26 -54.79
C LYS A 218 -1.85 -3.41 -55.84
#